data_AF-A0A645HCL7-F1
#
_entry.id   AF-A0A645HCL7-F1
#
_cell.length_a   1.000
_cell.length_b   1.000
_cell.length_c   1.000
_cell.angle_alpha   90.00
_cell.angle_beta   90.00
_cell.angle_gamma   90.00
#
_symmetry.space_group_name_H-M   'P 1'
#
loop_
_entity.id
_entity.type
_entity.pdbx_description
1 polymer ?
#
loop_
_entity_poly.entity_id
_entity_poly.type
_entity_poly.pdbx_seq_one_letter_code
_entity_poly.pdbx_strand_id
1 'polypeptide(L)'
;MGYISEIFERANIQHIREFLLNGGELLEVNPAPYEQRLADDLKKALGMVQAYIPEEHEQIQNTILQAVSSYEDVYMEIGLQVGIRLAMQIYNSHI
;
A
#
# COMPACT_ATOMS: atom_id res chain seq x y z
N MET A 1 21.67 -14.81 -16.80
CA MET A 1 20.36 -14.59 -16.16
C MET A 1 19.92 -13.20 -16.58
N GLY A 2 19.02 -13.13 -17.57
CA GLY A 2 18.80 -11.93 -18.38
C GLY A 2 17.81 -10.94 -17.77
N TYR A 3 17.79 -9.71 -18.27
CA TYR A 3 16.91 -8.62 -17.81
C TYR A 3 15.43 -9.03 -17.63
N ILE A 4 14.97 -10.04 -18.37
CA ILE A 4 13.63 -10.62 -18.26
C ILE A 4 13.37 -11.30 -16.91
N SER A 5 14.34 -12.02 -16.34
CA SER A 5 14.16 -12.62 -15.01
C SER A 5 14.08 -11.57 -13.91
N GLU A 6 14.83 -10.47 -14.05
CA GLU A 6 14.74 -9.33 -13.11
C GLU A 6 13.38 -8.62 -13.16
N ILE A 7 12.72 -8.58 -14.33
CA ILE A 7 11.37 -8.01 -14.47
C ILE A 7 10.36 -8.81 -13.63
N PHE A 8 10.45 -10.13 -13.62
CA PHE A 8 9.54 -10.98 -12.84
C PHE A 8 9.84 -10.93 -11.33
N GLU A 9 11.10 -10.77 -10.92
CA GLU A 9 11.47 -10.55 -9.51
C GLU A 9 10.98 -9.19 -8.98
N ARG A 10 10.96 -8.17 -9.84
CA ARG A 10 10.41 -6.83 -9.56
C ARG A 10 8.89 -6.76 -9.73
N ALA A 11 8.26 -7.75 -10.33
CA ALA A 11 6.80 -7.85 -10.45
C ALA A 11 6.16 -8.34 -9.13
N ASN A 12 6.61 -7.79 -8.00
CA ASN A 12 5.95 -7.98 -6.73
C ASN A 12 5.08 -6.76 -6.41
N ILE A 13 4.02 -6.99 -5.63
CA ILE A 13 3.00 -5.97 -5.39
C ILE A 13 3.55 -4.72 -4.68
N GLN A 14 4.67 -4.82 -3.93
CA GLN A 14 5.29 -3.65 -3.31
C GLN A 14 6.00 -2.78 -4.34
N HIS A 15 6.78 -3.38 -5.25
CA HIS A 15 7.43 -2.63 -6.32
C HIS A 15 6.42 -2.04 -7.31
N ILE A 16 5.36 -2.79 -7.63
CA ILE A 16 4.27 -2.28 -8.48
C ILE A 16 3.55 -1.12 -7.77
N ARG A 17 3.23 -1.26 -6.48
CA ARG A 17 2.65 -0.19 -5.66
C ARG A 17 3.53 1.04 -5.65
N GLU A 18 4.82 0.90 -5.33
CA GLU A 18 5.73 2.04 -5.24
C GLU A 18 5.91 2.75 -6.57
N PHE A 19 6.06 1.99 -7.66
CA PHE A 19 6.13 2.59 -8.99
C PHE A 19 4.86 3.37 -9.35
N LEU A 20 3.67 2.84 -9.02
CA LEU A 20 2.40 3.50 -9.31
C LEU A 20 2.15 4.74 -8.44
N LEU A 21 2.53 4.72 -7.16
CA LEU A 21 2.27 5.81 -6.22
C LEU A 21 3.35 6.91 -6.24
N ASN A 22 4.61 6.53 -6.46
CA ASN A 22 5.76 7.43 -6.30
C ASN A 22 6.66 7.52 -7.55
N GLY A 23 6.30 6.83 -8.64
CA GLY A 23 7.06 6.84 -9.89
C GLY A 23 8.37 6.05 -9.80
N GLY A 24 9.37 6.41 -10.63
CA GLY A 24 10.68 5.75 -10.64
C GLY A 24 11.61 6.13 -9.49
N GLU A 25 11.21 7.06 -8.62
CA GLU A 25 12.10 7.72 -7.65
C GLU A 25 11.96 7.22 -6.20
N LEU A 26 11.22 6.15 -5.92
CA LEU A 26 11.23 5.52 -4.58
C LEU A 26 11.62 4.04 -4.64
N LEU A 27 12.86 3.77 -4.18
CA LEU A 27 13.52 2.46 -4.20
C LEU A 27 13.73 1.85 -2.80
N GLU A 28 13.05 2.35 -1.77
CA GLU A 28 13.15 1.75 -0.43
C GLU A 28 12.03 0.73 -0.20
N VAL A 29 12.25 -0.48 -0.72
CA VAL A 29 11.42 -1.62 -0.36
C VAL A 29 11.63 -1.92 1.11
N ASN A 30 10.62 -1.66 1.94
CA ASN A 30 10.66 -2.05 3.34
C ASN A 30 10.42 -3.57 3.46
N PRO A 31 11.41 -4.36 3.92
CA PRO A 31 11.35 -5.82 3.95
C PRO A 31 10.44 -6.35 5.07
N ALA A 32 9.95 -5.49 5.97
CA ALA A 32 9.06 -5.92 7.05
C ALA A 32 7.72 -6.44 6.49
N PRO A 33 7.07 -7.40 7.18
CA PRO A 33 5.74 -7.88 6.85
C PRO A 33 4.73 -6.73 6.73
N TYR A 34 3.71 -6.89 5.87
CA TYR A 34 2.68 -5.87 5.64
C TYR A 34 2.06 -5.35 6.94
N GLU A 35 1.64 -6.26 7.81
CA GLU A 35 1.03 -5.94 9.10
C GLU A 35 1.96 -5.11 9.98
N GLN A 36 3.25 -5.44 10.00
CA GLN A 36 4.23 -4.71 10.80
C GLN A 36 4.44 -3.28 10.28
N ARG A 37 4.53 -3.10 8.96
CA ARG A 37 4.69 -1.76 8.36
C ARG A 37 3.49 -0.86 8.64
N LEU A 38 2.29 -1.41 8.45
CA LEU A 38 1.04 -0.69 8.73
C LEU A 38 0.95 -0.33 10.22
N ALA A 39 1.27 -1.26 11.11
CA ALA A 39 1.24 -1.03 12.55
C ALA A 39 2.28 0.02 13.01
N ASP A 40 3.50 -0.05 12.49
CA ASP A 40 4.59 0.85 12.88
C ASP A 40 4.33 2.30 12.45
N ASP A 41 3.85 2.51 11.24
CA ASP A 41 3.56 3.85 10.71
C ASP A 41 2.32 4.46 11.38
N LEU A 42 1.27 3.65 11.59
CA LEU A 42 0.08 4.08 12.30
C LEU A 42 0.40 4.41 13.77
N LYS A 43 1.20 3.59 14.45
CA LYS A 43 1.62 3.84 15.84
C LYS A 43 2.40 5.14 15.98
N LYS A 44 3.29 5.47 15.03
CA LYS A 44 3.99 6.77 15.01
C LYS A 44 2.99 7.92 14.88
N ALA A 45 2.06 7.84 13.93
CA ALA A 45 1.07 8.88 13.72
C ALA A 45 0.18 9.11 14.94
N LEU A 46 -0.38 8.04 15.53
CA LEU A 46 -1.24 8.12 16.71
C LEU A 46 -0.47 8.60 17.96
N GLY A 47 0.80 8.21 18.11
CA GLY A 47 1.66 8.67 19.18
C GLY A 47 1.96 10.18 19.11
N MET A 48 2.10 10.74 17.90
CA MET A 48 2.20 12.18 17.71
C MET A 48 0.91 12.89 18.12
N VAL A 49 -0.26 12.39 17.71
CA VAL A 49 -1.55 12.97 18.10
C VAL A 49 -1.71 13.01 19.62
N GLN A 50 -1.37 11.91 20.32
CA GLN A 50 -1.44 11.85 21.78
C GLN A 50 -0.50 12.85 22.46
N ALA A 51 0.69 13.07 21.91
CA ALA A 51 1.67 14.01 22.48
C ALA A 51 1.26 15.48 22.35
N TYR A 52 0.56 15.85 21.27
CA TYR A 52 0.17 17.24 21.00
C TYR A 52 -1.23 17.62 21.50
N ILE A 53 -2.17 16.67 21.56
CA ILE A 53 -3.58 16.94 21.93
C ILE A 53 -4.07 15.88 22.93
N PRO A 54 -3.63 15.93 24.20
CA PRO A 54 -3.91 14.86 25.16
C PRO A 54 -5.40 14.73 25.54
N GLU A 55 -6.20 15.80 25.48
CA GLU A 55 -7.60 15.76 25.92
C GLU A 55 -8.57 15.18 24.87
N GLU A 56 -8.29 15.37 23.58
CA GLU A 56 -9.16 14.90 22.48
C GLU A 56 -8.50 13.80 21.63
N HIS A 57 -7.34 13.27 22.05
CA HIS A 57 -6.57 12.33 21.24
C HIS A 57 -7.39 11.12 20.80
N GLU A 58 -8.22 10.54 21.67
CA GLU A 58 -9.02 9.34 21.35
C GLU A 58 -10.00 9.61 20.21
N GLN A 59 -10.68 10.75 20.23
CA GLN A 59 -11.65 11.12 19.19
C GLN A 59 -10.95 11.40 17.84
N ILE A 60 -9.80 12.06 17.88
CA ILE A 60 -8.97 12.31 16.69
C ILE A 60 -8.41 11.00 16.14
N GLN A 61 -7.89 10.11 17.00
CA GLN A 61 -7.40 8.79 16.62
C GLN A 61 -8.50 7.97 15.96
N ASN A 62 -9.70 7.90 16.54
CA ASN A 62 -10.83 7.20 15.96
C ASN A 62 -11.21 7.75 14.57
N THR A 63 -11.19 9.08 14.40
CA THR A 63 -11.46 9.72 13.11
C THR A 63 -10.38 9.36 12.07
N ILE A 64 -9.10 9.38 12.45
CA ILE A 64 -7.99 8.97 11.58
C ILE A 64 -8.13 7.50 11.19
N LEU A 65 -8.38 6.62 12.15
CA LEU A 65 -8.56 5.18 11.90
C LEU A 65 -9.72 4.91 10.94
N GLN A 66 -10.84 5.60 11.14
CA GLN A 66 -12.00 5.48 10.25
C GLN A 66 -11.70 5.98 8.83
N ALA A 67 -10.95 7.07 8.70
CA ALA A 67 -10.50 7.56 7.40
C ALA A 67 -9.57 6.55 6.72
N VAL A 68 -8.54 6.04 7.42
CA VAL A 68 -7.61 5.03 6.92
C VAL A 68 -8.35 3.78 6.46
N SER A 69 -9.27 3.26 7.27
CA SER A 69 -10.10 2.10 6.90
C SER A 69 -10.90 2.35 5.61
N SER A 70 -11.44 3.56 5.44
CA SER A 70 -12.18 3.92 4.22
C SER A 70 -11.26 3.95 2.99
N TYR A 71 -10.01 4.43 3.14
CA TYR A 71 -9.02 4.38 2.05
C TYR A 71 -8.64 2.94 1.72
N GLU A 72 -8.41 2.10 2.73
CA GLU A 72 -8.07 0.67 2.54
C GLU A 72 -9.16 -0.07 1.75
N ASP A 73 -10.43 0.13 2.11
CA ASP A 73 -11.57 -0.46 1.40
C ASP A 73 -11.60 -0.06 -0.09
N VAL A 74 -11.47 1.25 -0.36
CA VAL A 74 -11.48 1.79 -1.73
C VAL A 74 -10.31 1.26 -2.54
N TYR A 75 -9.10 1.28 -1.99
CA TYR A 75 -7.92 0.78 -2.71
C TYR A 75 -7.96 -0.74 -2.91
N MET A 76 -8.54 -1.50 -1.98
CA MET A 76 -8.75 -2.94 -2.16
C MET A 76 -9.70 -3.22 -3.32
N GLU A 77 -10.83 -2.50 -3.40
CA GLU A 77 -11.78 -2.64 -4.49
C GLU A 77 -11.14 -2.30 -5.85
N ILE A 78 -10.46 -1.15 -5.94
CA ILE A 78 -9.76 -0.71 -7.16
C ILE A 78 -8.69 -1.73 -7.57
N GLY A 79 -7.88 -2.19 -6.60
CA GLY A 79 -6.83 -3.18 -6.83
C GLY A 79 -7.37 -4.48 -7.41
N LEU A 80 -8.50 -4.97 -6.89
CA LEU A 80 -9.16 -6.18 -7.40
C LEU A 80 -9.68 -5.97 -8.84
N GLN A 81 -10.36 -4.85 -9.09
CA GLN A 81 -10.90 -4.54 -10.41
C GLN A 81 -9.79 -4.41 -11.47
N VAL A 82 -8.71 -3.71 -11.16
CA VAL A 82 -7.55 -3.55 -12.05
C VAL A 82 -6.84 -4.88 -12.26
N GLY A 83 -6.63 -5.67 -11.19
CA GLY A 83 -6.02 -6.99 -11.28
C GLY A 83 -6.78 -7.94 -12.21
N ILE A 84 -8.12 -7.98 -12.12
CA ILE A 84 -8.96 -8.78 -13.01
C ILE A 84 -8.84 -8.29 -14.46
N ARG A 85 -8.86 -6.97 -14.70
CA ARG A 85 -8.72 -6.41 -16.05
C ARG A 85 -7.37 -6.78 -16.69
N LEU A 86 -6.28 -6.70 -15.93
CA LEU A 86 -4.94 -7.11 -16.39
C LEU A 86 -4.90 -8.61 -16.70
N ALA A 87 -5.47 -9.45 -15.83
CA ALA A 87 -5.52 -10.90 -16.06
C ALA A 87 -6.28 -11.25 -17.35
N MET A 88 -7.42 -10.58 -17.61
CA MET A 88 -8.17 -10.76 -18.85
C MET A 88 -7.42 -10.28 -20.09
N GLN A 89 -6.70 -9.16 -20.01
CA GLN A 89 -5.85 -8.68 -21.11
C GLN A 89 -4.76 -9.69 -21.46
N ILE A 90 -4.08 -10.24 -20.45
CA ILE A 90 -3.04 -11.26 -20.65
C ILE A 90 -3.65 -12.51 -21.28
N TYR A 91 -4.76 -13.00 -20.75
CA TYR A 91 -5.46 -14.18 -21.28
C TYR A 91 -5.85 -14.00 -22.76
N ASN A 92 -6.43 -12.84 -23.11
CA ASN A 92 -6.84 -12.52 -24.48
C ASN A 92 -5.66 -12.28 -25.43
N SER A 93 -4.46 -12.00 -24.92
CA SER A 93 -3.24 -11.81 -25.73
C SER A 93 -2.47 -13.11 -26.01
N HIS A 94 -2.93 -14.24 -25.46
CA HIS A 94 -2.35 -15.57 -25.65
C HIS A 94 -3.30 -16.55 -26.37
N ILE A 95 -4.41 -16.05 -26.92
CA ILE A 95 -5.33 -16.76 -27.83
C ILE A 95 -5.26 -16.10 -29.21
#